data_AF-A0A2V6EH61-F1
#
_entry.id   AF-A0A2V6EH61-F1
#
_cell.length_a   1.000
_cell.length_b   1.000
_cell.length_c   1.000
_cell.angle_alpha   90.00
_cell.angle_beta   90.00
_cell.angle_gamma   90.00
#
_symmetry.space_group_name_H-M   'P 1'
#
loop_
_entity.id
_entity.type
_entity.pdbx_description
1 polymer ?
#
loop_
_entity_poly.entity_id
_entity_poly.type
_entity_poly.pdbx_seq_one_letter_code
_entity_poly.pdbx_strand_id
1 'polypeptide(L)'
;MKALRARARLSESPGSDVFAWRFVATAVLFALLWLEVINQLKAEWSLNPQYGYGWSVPFLALYLLWRRWPHRPAPAPPPRKVPGRLLPAAAAVICAFLFLPLRFVAEANPDWRLISWAFTLVVIGLTLRCLFLMGGLPWLRHFAFPIVFFLVAVPWPMHL
;
A
#
# COMPACT_ATOMS: atom_id res chain seq x y z
N MET A 1 -20.51 28.41 -31.55
CA MET A 1 -19.12 28.37 -31.03
C MET A 1 -18.92 28.85 -29.58
N LYS A 2 -19.67 29.84 -29.05
CA LYS A 2 -19.51 30.31 -27.64
C LYS A 2 -19.90 29.26 -26.57
N ALA A 3 -20.93 28.43 -26.82
CA ALA A 3 -21.38 27.40 -25.87
C ALA A 3 -20.40 26.23 -25.69
N LEU A 4 -19.65 25.86 -26.73
CA LEU A 4 -18.59 24.83 -26.64
C LEU A 4 -17.39 25.32 -25.81
N ARG A 5 -17.03 26.60 -25.91
CA ARG A 5 -15.98 27.22 -25.08
C ARG A 5 -16.39 27.38 -23.61
N ALA A 6 -17.68 27.56 -23.33
CA ALA A 6 -18.19 27.63 -21.96
C ALA A 6 -18.13 26.27 -21.25
N ARG A 7 -18.41 25.16 -21.96
CA ARG A 7 -18.22 23.79 -21.43
C ARG A 7 -16.76 23.43 -21.21
N ALA A 8 -15.84 23.89 -22.07
CA ALA A 8 -14.40 23.64 -21.90
C ALA A 8 -13.83 24.32 -20.63
N ARG A 9 -14.26 25.55 -20.32
CA ARG A 9 -13.81 26.29 -19.11
C ARG A 9 -14.35 25.73 -17.79
N LEU A 10 -15.43 24.93 -17.81
CA LEU A 10 -15.97 24.28 -16.61
C LEU A 10 -15.25 22.95 -16.29
N SER A 11 -14.44 22.43 -17.22
CA SER A 11 -13.64 21.21 -17.02
C SER A 11 -12.31 21.49 -16.32
N GLU A 12 -11.76 22.70 -16.46
CA GLU A 12 -10.50 23.11 -15.83
C GLU A 12 -10.80 23.86 -14.53
N SER A 13 -11.33 23.11 -13.56
CA SER A 13 -11.29 23.56 -12.18
C SER A 13 -9.83 23.44 -11.72
N PRO A 14 -9.14 24.50 -11.27
CA PRO A 14 -7.80 24.36 -10.69
C PRO A 14 -7.74 23.36 -9.51
N GLY A 15 -8.89 22.98 -8.95
CA GLY A 15 -9.00 21.90 -7.97
C GLY A 15 -8.89 20.47 -8.52
N SER A 16 -9.17 20.22 -9.80
CA SER A 16 -9.05 18.87 -10.40
C SER A 16 -7.60 18.43 -10.52
N ASP A 17 -6.71 19.35 -10.91
CA ASP A 17 -5.31 19.03 -11.18
C ASP A 17 -4.55 18.76 -9.88
N VAL A 18 -4.83 19.54 -8.83
CA VAL A 18 -4.28 19.33 -7.48
C VAL A 18 -4.75 17.98 -6.92
N PHE A 19 -6.02 17.62 -7.14
CA PHE A 19 -6.56 16.33 -6.70
C PHE A 19 -5.92 15.16 -7.47
N ALA A 20 -5.77 15.29 -8.79
CA ALA A 20 -5.16 14.27 -9.65
C ALA A 20 -3.70 14.02 -9.28
N TRP A 21 -2.88 15.07 -9.14
CA TRP A 21 -1.48 14.93 -8.73
C TRP A 21 -1.35 14.26 -7.35
N ARG A 22 -2.17 14.64 -6.37
CA ARG A 22 -2.13 14.02 -5.04
C ARG A 22 -2.47 12.54 -5.07
N PHE A 23 -3.44 12.15 -5.90
CA PHE A 23 -3.77 10.75 -6.12
C PHE A 23 -2.60 10.00 -6.76
N VAL A 24 -2.02 10.53 -7.84
CA VAL A 24 -0.86 9.95 -8.52
C VAL A 24 0.33 9.82 -7.59
N ALA A 25 0.70 10.88 -6.85
CA ALA A 25 1.80 10.86 -5.91
C ALA A 25 1.60 9.82 -4.80
N THR A 26 0.37 9.68 -4.28
CA THR A 26 0.03 8.65 -3.29
C THR A 26 0.16 7.25 -3.90
N ALA A 27 -0.35 7.04 -5.12
CA ALA A 27 -0.25 5.76 -5.81
C ALA A 27 1.21 5.37 -6.08
N VAL A 28 2.03 6.31 -6.55
CA VAL A 28 3.48 6.13 -6.77
C VAL A 28 4.19 5.79 -5.46
N LEU A 29 3.91 6.51 -4.37
CA LEU A 29 4.48 6.21 -3.06
C LEU A 29 4.19 4.76 -2.63
N PHE A 30 2.94 4.32 -2.71
CA PHE A 30 2.58 2.94 -2.37
C PHE A 30 3.20 1.92 -3.32
N ALA A 31 3.28 2.22 -4.62
CA ALA A 31 3.96 1.35 -5.58
C ALA A 31 5.44 1.17 -5.23
N LEU A 32 6.15 2.24 -4.86
CA LEU A 32 7.55 2.18 -4.42
C LEU A 32 7.71 1.38 -3.12
N LEU A 33 6.82 1.55 -2.15
CA LEU A 33 6.84 0.76 -0.91
C LEU A 33 6.65 -0.74 -1.18
N TRP A 34 5.69 -1.10 -2.03
CA TRP A 34 5.46 -2.51 -2.40
C TRP A 34 6.59 -3.09 -3.25
N LEU A 35 7.17 -2.31 -4.16
CA LEU A 35 8.36 -2.71 -4.90
C LEU A 35 9.54 -2.98 -3.98
N GLU A 36 9.70 -2.18 -2.91
CA GLU A 36 10.72 -2.47 -1.91
C GLU A 36 10.46 -3.79 -1.18
N VAL A 37 9.21 -4.07 -0.79
CA VAL A 37 8.87 -5.34 -0.12
C VAL A 37 9.24 -6.51 -1.03
N ILE A 38 8.91 -6.41 -2.32
CA ILE A 38 9.30 -7.40 -3.33
C ILE A 38 10.83 -7.48 -3.45
N ASN A 39 11.53 -6.34 -3.47
CA ASN A 39 12.98 -6.28 -3.55
C ASN A 39 13.67 -6.95 -2.34
N GLN A 40 13.10 -6.81 -1.15
CA GLN A 40 13.55 -7.47 0.09
C GLN A 40 13.33 -8.99 0.03
N LEU A 41 12.20 -9.44 -0.54
CA LEU A 41 11.82 -10.86 -0.57
C LEU A 41 12.34 -11.63 -1.80
N LYS A 42 12.81 -10.93 -2.85
CA LYS A 42 13.20 -11.54 -4.12
C LYS A 42 14.27 -12.62 -3.97
N ALA A 43 15.20 -12.46 -3.03
CA ALA A 43 16.28 -13.40 -2.79
C ALA A 43 15.72 -14.72 -2.28
N GLU A 44 14.85 -14.68 -1.27
CA GLU A 44 14.16 -15.86 -0.75
C GLU A 44 13.29 -16.52 -1.84
N TRP A 45 12.56 -15.74 -2.63
CA TRP A 45 11.74 -16.31 -3.71
C TRP A 45 12.53 -16.92 -4.86
N SER A 46 13.80 -16.53 -5.05
CA SER A 46 14.62 -17.00 -6.17
C SER A 46 15.60 -18.10 -5.76
N LEU A 47 16.06 -18.07 -4.51
CA LEU A 47 17.13 -18.95 -4.01
C LEU A 47 16.60 -20.06 -3.11
N ASN A 48 15.41 -19.89 -2.49
CA ASN A 48 14.82 -20.89 -1.61
C ASN A 48 13.68 -21.65 -2.32
N PRO A 49 13.88 -22.93 -2.69
CA PRO A 49 12.88 -23.71 -3.42
C PRO A 49 11.53 -23.82 -2.69
N GLN A 50 11.54 -23.76 -1.35
CA GLN A 50 10.31 -23.80 -0.56
C GLN A 50 9.46 -22.54 -0.70
N TYR A 51 10.07 -21.40 -1.03
CA TYR A 51 9.41 -20.09 -1.17
C TYR A 51 9.33 -19.60 -2.62
N GLY A 52 9.67 -20.44 -3.59
CA GLY A 52 9.63 -20.09 -5.02
C GLY A 52 8.28 -19.56 -5.52
N TYR A 53 7.18 -20.03 -4.91
CA TYR A 53 5.83 -19.55 -5.20
C TYR A 53 5.62 -18.06 -4.87
N GLY A 54 6.50 -17.44 -4.07
CA GLY A 54 6.42 -16.05 -3.66
C GLY A 54 6.36 -15.08 -4.84
N TRP A 55 7.01 -15.39 -5.96
CA TRP A 55 6.93 -14.60 -7.20
C TRP A 55 5.49 -14.47 -7.73
N SER A 56 4.62 -15.44 -7.50
CA SER A 56 3.23 -15.42 -7.95
C SER A 56 2.33 -14.56 -7.06
N VAL A 57 2.69 -14.37 -5.79
CA VAL A 57 1.83 -13.74 -4.77
C VAL A 57 1.51 -12.26 -5.06
N PRO A 58 2.46 -11.39 -5.47
CA PRO A 58 2.15 -10.01 -5.84
C PRO A 58 1.09 -9.91 -6.95
N PHE A 59 1.17 -10.78 -7.96
CA PHE A 59 0.22 -10.82 -9.07
C PHE A 59 -1.16 -11.31 -8.61
N LEU A 60 -1.20 -12.34 -7.77
CA LEU A 60 -2.46 -12.83 -7.18
C LEU A 60 -3.13 -11.78 -6.29
N ALA A 61 -2.36 -11.09 -5.44
CA ALA A 61 -2.86 -10.00 -4.61
C ALA A 61 -3.44 -8.86 -5.47
N LEU A 62 -2.72 -8.45 -6.52
CA LEU A 62 -3.20 -7.43 -7.47
C LEU A 62 -4.46 -7.89 -8.22
N TYR A 63 -4.50 -9.14 -8.68
CA TYR A 63 -5.66 -9.72 -9.34
C TYR A 63 -6.88 -9.74 -8.41
N LEU A 64 -6.71 -10.13 -7.15
CA LEU A 64 -7.78 -10.13 -6.15
C LEU A 64 -8.27 -8.71 -5.84
N LEU A 65 -7.37 -7.73 -5.76
CA LEU A 65 -7.75 -6.32 -5.61
C LEU A 65 -8.55 -5.83 -6.82
N TRP A 66 -8.08 -6.13 -8.03
CA TRP A 66 -8.73 -5.77 -9.28
C TRP A 66 -10.14 -6.37 -9.37
N ARG A 67 -10.30 -7.67 -9.07
CA ARG A 67 -11.61 -8.36 -9.05
C ARG A 67 -12.58 -7.77 -8.02
N ARG A 68 -12.07 -7.28 -6.89
CA ARG A 68 -12.89 -6.68 -5.81
C ARG A 68 -13.23 -5.22 -6.05
N TRP A 69 -12.50 -4.51 -6.91
CA TRP A 69 -12.64 -3.07 -7.11
C TRP A 69 -14.02 -2.62 -7.62
N PRO A 70 -14.67 -3.30 -8.59
CA PRO A 70 -16.01 -2.94 -9.06
C PRO A 70 -17.09 -3.16 -8.01
N HIS A 71 -16.89 -4.14 -7.11
CA HIS A 71 -17.85 -4.52 -6.08
C HIS A 71 -17.57 -3.86 -4.71
N ARG A 72 -16.82 -2.75 -4.70
CA ARG A 72 -16.49 -2.06 -3.46
C ARG A 72 -17.74 -1.44 -2.83
N PRO A 73 -17.89 -1.51 -1.49
CA PRO A 73 -19.01 -0.89 -0.81
C PRO A 73 -18.95 0.64 -0.94
N ALA A 74 -20.11 1.29 -0.78
CA ALA A 74 -20.16 2.74 -0.70
C ALA A 74 -19.24 3.25 0.43
N PRO A 75 -18.45 4.31 0.21
CA PRO A 75 -17.63 4.90 1.26
C PRO A 75 -18.47 5.26 2.48
N ALA A 76 -18.01 4.90 3.68
CA ALA A 76 -18.67 5.36 4.90
C ALA A 76 -18.57 6.90 4.99
N PRO A 77 -19.60 7.60 5.49
CA PRO A 77 -19.53 9.04 5.71
C PRO A 77 -18.34 9.36 6.62
N PRO A 78 -17.62 10.48 6.38
CA PRO A 78 -16.44 10.82 7.15
C PRO A 78 -16.82 10.92 8.65
N PRO A 79 -16.02 10.35 9.57
CA PRO A 79 -16.35 10.41 10.98
C PRO A 79 -16.41 11.88 11.45
N ARG A 80 -17.47 12.23 12.18
CA ARG A 80 -17.79 13.63 12.58
C ARG A 80 -16.69 14.31 13.40
N LYS A 81 -15.81 13.52 14.05
CA LYS A 81 -14.54 13.94 14.66
C LYS A 81 -13.55 12.78 14.55
N VAL A 82 -12.51 12.89 13.72
CA VAL A 82 -11.35 12.02 13.82
C VAL A 82 -10.28 12.79 14.59
N PRO A 83 -10.15 12.63 15.92
CA PRO A 83 -8.97 13.14 16.61
C PRO A 83 -7.77 12.37 16.03
N GLY A 84 -6.84 13.09 15.41
CA GLY A 84 -5.66 12.46 14.79
C GLY A 84 -5.68 12.39 13.28
N ARG A 85 -6.12 13.42 12.56
CA ARG A 85 -5.77 13.59 11.12
C ARG A 85 -4.26 13.69 10.89
N LEU A 86 -3.51 14.10 11.92
CA LEU A 86 -2.04 14.16 11.94
C LEU A 86 -1.37 12.81 12.26
N LEU A 87 -1.98 11.97 13.09
CA LEU A 87 -1.47 10.63 13.44
C LEU A 87 -1.15 9.72 12.22
N PRO A 88 -1.97 9.63 11.16
CA PRO A 88 -1.66 8.81 9.99
C PRO A 88 -0.63 9.44 9.06
N ALA A 89 -0.59 10.78 8.96
CA ALA A 89 0.45 11.46 8.19
C ALA A 89 1.81 11.32 8.91
N ALA A 90 1.83 11.52 10.22
CA ALA A 90 2.99 11.27 11.06
C ALA A 90 3.39 9.79 11.04
N ALA A 91 2.46 8.84 11.10
CA ALA A 91 2.77 7.42 10.96
C ALA A 91 3.36 7.09 9.58
N ALA A 92 2.81 7.64 8.49
CA ALA A 92 3.37 7.45 7.15
C ALA A 92 4.79 8.05 7.02
N VAL A 93 5.02 9.24 7.59
CA VAL A 93 6.34 9.89 7.63
C VAL A 93 7.31 9.13 8.52
N ILE A 94 6.88 8.66 9.69
CA ILE A 94 7.69 7.84 10.60
C ILE A 94 8.02 6.51 9.94
N CYS A 95 7.08 5.85 9.26
CA CYS A 95 7.35 4.63 8.53
C CYS A 95 8.30 4.85 7.34
N ALA A 96 8.17 5.97 6.61
CA ALA A 96 9.11 6.36 5.56
C ALA A 96 10.50 6.72 6.13
N PHE A 97 10.56 7.30 7.34
CA PHE A 97 11.81 7.60 8.03
C PHE A 97 12.49 6.34 8.57
N LEU A 98 11.70 5.41 9.14
CA LEU A 98 12.16 4.11 9.63
C LEU A 98 12.59 3.17 8.50
N PHE A 99 12.13 3.41 7.27
CA PHE A 99 12.56 2.67 6.08
C PHE A 99 14.09 2.67 5.94
N LEU A 100 14.75 3.84 6.09
CA LEU A 100 16.20 3.97 5.93
C LEU A 100 17.01 3.14 6.94
N PRO A 101 16.78 3.22 8.26
CA PRO A 101 17.48 2.37 9.22
C PRO A 101 17.12 0.90 9.05
N LEU A 102 15.87 0.55 8.71
CA LEU A 102 15.54 -0.85 8.39
C LEU A 102 16.33 -1.35 7.18
N ARG A 103 16.50 -0.54 6.13
CA ARG A 103 17.30 -0.90 4.95
C ARG A 103 18.77 -1.07 5.28
N PHE A 104 19.32 -0.17 6.10
CA PHE A 104 20.71 -0.27 6.56
C PHE A 104 20.95 -1.59 7.32
N VAL A 105 20.04 -1.97 8.21
CA VAL A 105 20.13 -3.24 8.96
C VAL A 105 19.88 -4.45 8.06
N ALA A 106 18.94 -4.36 7.11
CA ALA A 106 18.66 -5.41 6.14
C ALA A 106 19.86 -5.70 5.23
N GLU A 107 20.59 -4.66 4.81
CA GLU A 107 21.80 -4.81 4.01
C GLU A 107 22.93 -5.46 4.82
N ALA A 108 23.02 -5.13 6.12
CA ALA A 108 24.00 -5.73 7.01
C ALA A 108 23.67 -7.20 7.38
N ASN A 109 22.39 -7.59 7.34
CA ASN A 109 21.92 -8.91 7.74
C ASN A 109 20.82 -9.42 6.77
N PRO A 110 21.19 -9.83 5.54
CA PRO A 110 20.22 -10.17 4.50
C PRO A 110 19.33 -11.37 4.85
N ASP A 111 19.81 -12.28 5.71
CA ASP A 111 19.08 -13.50 6.10
C ASP A 111 18.09 -13.29 7.26
N TRP A 112 18.02 -12.08 7.83
CA TRP A 112 17.12 -11.81 8.97
C TRP A 112 15.66 -11.69 8.55
N ARG A 113 14.97 -12.83 8.59
CA ARG A 113 13.53 -12.94 8.26
C ARG A 113 12.62 -12.03 9.09
N LEU A 114 12.99 -11.73 10.34
CA LEU A 114 12.23 -10.81 11.19
C LEU A 114 12.17 -9.40 10.61
N ILE A 115 13.21 -8.95 9.90
CA ILE A 115 13.20 -7.66 9.21
C ILE A 115 12.19 -7.69 8.06
N SER A 116 12.17 -8.77 7.27
CA SER A 116 11.19 -8.95 6.19
C SER A 116 9.75 -8.92 6.70
N TRP A 117 9.48 -9.52 7.87
CA TRP A 117 8.19 -9.45 8.54
C TRP A 117 7.85 -8.03 9.00
N ALA A 118 8.74 -7.38 9.74
CA ALA A 118 8.53 -6.02 10.22
C ALA A 118 8.23 -5.06 9.07
N PHE A 119 9.02 -5.15 8.00
CA PHE A 119 8.87 -4.31 6.82
C PHE A 119 7.54 -4.56 6.09
N THR A 120 7.18 -5.82 5.86
CA THR A 120 5.93 -6.19 5.19
C THR A 120 4.71 -5.76 6.00
N LEU A 121 4.72 -5.96 7.32
CA LEU A 121 3.63 -5.57 8.21
C LEU A 121 3.43 -4.05 8.24
N VAL A 122 4.52 -3.27 8.20
CA VAL A 122 4.44 -1.81 8.09
C VAL A 122 3.75 -1.41 6.79
N VAL A 123 4.16 -1.95 5.64
CA VAL A 123 3.56 -1.60 4.34
C VAL A 123 2.09 -2.04 4.25
N ILE A 124 1.75 -3.20 4.79
CA ILE A 124 0.35 -3.66 4.93
C ILE A 124 -0.45 -2.68 5.80
N GLY A 125 0.06 -2.32 6.98
CA GLY A 125 -0.58 -1.41 7.91
C GLY A 125 -0.86 -0.04 7.29
N LEU A 126 0.11 0.52 6.56
CA LEU A 126 -0.05 1.77 5.82
C LEU A 126 -1.11 1.66 4.71
N THR A 127 -1.11 0.56 3.97
CA THR A 127 -2.07 0.33 2.87
C THR A 127 -3.50 0.22 3.41
N LEU A 128 -3.70 -0.57 4.46
CA LEU A 128 -4.98 -0.72 5.15
C LEU A 128 -5.45 0.60 5.77
N ARG A 129 -4.53 1.37 6.35
CA ARG A 129 -4.84 2.69 6.89
C ARG A 129 -5.29 3.65 5.80
N CYS A 130 -4.62 3.67 4.65
CA CYS A 130 -5.02 4.48 3.50
C CYS A 130 -6.44 4.13 3.04
N LEU A 131 -6.76 2.84 2.90
CA LEU A 131 -8.10 2.38 2.55
C LEU A 131 -9.17 2.78 3.57
N PHE A 132 -8.86 2.68 4.86
CA PHE A 132 -9.76 3.15 5.91
C PHE A 132 -10.03 4.66 5.81
N LEU A 133 -9.02 5.47 5.45
CA LEU A 133 -9.22 6.91 5.28
C LEU A 133 -10.04 7.24 4.02
N MET A 134 -10.01 6.39 2.98
CA MET A 134 -10.74 6.60 1.74
C MET A 134 -12.21 6.17 1.80
N GLY A 135 -12.52 5.05 2.47
CA GLY A 135 -13.89 4.53 2.51
C GLY A 135 -14.31 3.90 3.83
N GLY A 136 -13.55 4.10 4.90
CA GLY A 136 -13.88 3.66 6.25
C GLY A 136 -13.73 2.16 6.46
N LEU A 137 -14.40 1.68 7.51
CA LEU A 137 -14.41 0.26 7.89
C LEU A 137 -14.96 -0.68 6.79
N PRO A 138 -15.96 -0.31 5.96
CA PRO A 138 -16.41 -1.15 4.86
C PRO A 138 -15.29 -1.45 3.85
N TRP A 139 -14.52 -0.43 3.45
CA TRP A 139 -13.39 -0.59 2.54
C TRP A 139 -12.28 -1.42 3.16
N LEU A 140 -11.96 -1.16 4.43
CA LEU A 140 -10.97 -1.95 5.16
C LEU A 140 -11.32 -3.44 5.14
N ARG A 141 -12.55 -3.80 5.51
CA ARG A 141 -13.02 -5.20 5.52
C ARG A 141 -13.03 -5.83 4.13
N HIS A 142 -13.46 -5.08 3.12
CA HIS A 142 -13.57 -5.55 1.74
C HIS A 142 -12.21 -5.87 1.10
N PHE A 143 -11.21 -5.02 1.36
CA PHE A 143 -9.88 -5.09 0.74
C PHE A 143 -8.79 -5.66 1.64
N ALA A 144 -9.05 -5.95 2.92
CA ALA A 144 -8.06 -6.50 3.84
C ALA A 144 -7.50 -7.84 3.36
N PHE A 145 -8.35 -8.74 2.89
CA PHE A 145 -7.92 -10.10 2.50
C PHE A 145 -6.82 -10.09 1.43
N PRO A 146 -6.97 -9.45 0.24
CA PRO A 146 -5.90 -9.40 -0.75
C PRO A 146 -4.57 -8.81 -0.25
N ILE A 147 -4.64 -7.84 0.65
CA ILE A 147 -3.46 -7.15 1.19
C ILE A 147 -2.73 -8.02 2.20
N VAL A 148 -3.47 -8.61 3.14
CA VAL A 148 -2.92 -9.48 4.19
C VAL A 148 -2.49 -10.83 3.60
N PHE A 149 -3.15 -11.31 2.53
CA PHE A 149 -2.76 -12.51 1.80
C PHE A 149 -1.30 -12.50 1.35
N PHE A 150 -0.72 -11.32 1.11
CA PHE A 150 0.69 -11.18 0.74
C PHE A 150 1.65 -11.78 1.79
N LEU A 151 1.25 -11.84 3.07
CA LEU A 151 2.07 -12.44 4.13
C LEU A 151 2.43 -13.90 3.87
N VAL A 152 1.67 -14.61 3.04
CA VAL A 152 2.01 -15.99 2.63
C VAL A 152 3.34 -16.04 1.87
N ALA A 153 3.77 -14.96 1.22
CA ALA A 153 5.06 -14.87 0.54
C ALA A 153 6.23 -14.53 1.47
N VAL A 154 5.97 -14.22 2.74
CA VAL A 154 7.01 -13.85 3.70
C VAL A 154 7.53 -15.11 4.39
N PRO A 155 8.85 -15.35 4.40
CA PRO A 155 9.40 -16.56 4.99
C PRO A 155 9.22 -16.60 6.51
N TRP A 156 8.80 -17.74 7.04
CA TRP A 156 8.60 -17.90 8.48
C TRP A 156 9.94 -17.70 9.21
N PRO A 157 9.93 -16.99 10.36
CA PRO A 157 11.10 -16.92 11.22
C PRO A 157 11.45 -18.34 11.65
N MET A 158 12.66 -18.79 11.35
CA MET A 158 13.18 -20.05 11.89
C MET A 158 13.82 -19.72 13.24
N HIS A 159 13.67 -20.61 14.21
CA HIS A 159 14.56 -20.59 15.37
C HIS A 159 15.96 -20.94 14.88
N LEU A 160 16.94 -20.08 15.17
CA LEU A 160 18.35 -20.39 15.01
C LEU A 160 18.73 -21.62 15.86
#